data_AF-A0A2S8J8A7-F1
#
_entry.id   AF-A0A2S8J8A7-F1
#
_cell.length_a   1.000
_cell.length_b   1.000
_cell.length_c   1.000
_cell.angle_alpha   90.00
_cell.angle_beta   90.00
_cell.angle_gamma   90.00
#
_symmetry.space_group_name_H-M   'P 1'
#
loop_
_entity.id
_entity.type
_entity.pdbx_description
1 polymer ?
#
loop_
_entity_poly.entity_id
_entity_poly.type
_entity_poly.pdbx_seq_one_letter_code
_entity_poly.pdbx_strand_id
1 'polypeptide(L)'
;GMPHRVLNTDLVNSLEHSGNMRGLVAAARNASKFKAMTGMKWSTLVKDGLTMKKSSDRTWQQIIMAANTPMLLKAGLVEGNTHAGVLASGQVVGLLDNLPTCKDLIDSIVADAIKRIDALGALRA
;
A
#
# COMPACT_ATOMS: atom_id res chain seq x y z
N GLY A 1 -11.97 -5.49 -7.29
CA GLY A 1 -11.46 -5.05 -5.98
C GLY A 1 -11.19 -3.56 -6.02
N MET A 2 -11.46 -2.83 -4.92
CA MET A 2 -11.15 -1.40 -4.86
C MET A 2 -9.64 -1.16 -5.04
N PRO A 3 -9.23 -0.09 -5.75
CA PRO A 3 -7.83 0.30 -5.82
C PRO A 3 -7.30 0.60 -4.41
N HIS A 4 -6.14 0.05 -4.05
CA HIS A 4 -5.45 0.41 -2.80
C HIS A 4 -5.03 1.88 -2.85
N ARG A 5 -5.31 2.61 -1.76
CA ARG A 5 -4.76 3.96 -1.53
C ARG A 5 -3.45 3.82 -0.75
N VAL A 6 -2.49 4.66 -1.08
CA VAL A 6 -1.12 4.59 -0.59
C VAL A 6 -0.71 5.96 -0.08
N LEU A 7 0.12 6.01 0.96
CA LEU A 7 0.67 7.28 1.44
C LEU A 7 1.51 7.95 0.34
N ASN A 8 1.46 9.29 0.32
CA ASN A 8 2.29 10.08 -0.58
C ASN A 8 3.74 10.08 -0.06
N THR A 9 4.55 9.15 -0.56
CA THR A 9 5.98 9.03 -0.25
C THR A 9 6.83 9.47 -1.43
N ASP A 10 8.09 9.84 -1.18
CA ASP A 10 9.04 10.24 -2.24
C ASP A 10 9.21 9.16 -3.31
N LEU A 11 9.09 7.88 -2.92
CA LEU A 11 9.09 6.76 -3.85
C LEU A 11 7.87 6.81 -4.80
N VAL A 12 6.66 7.01 -4.27
CA VAL A 12 5.44 7.13 -5.08
C VAL A 12 5.56 8.31 -6.05
N ASN A 13 6.02 9.47 -5.56
CA ASN A 13 6.25 10.65 -6.40
C ASN A 13 7.27 10.38 -7.52
N SER A 14 8.41 9.77 -7.20
CA SER A 14 9.44 9.45 -8.19
C SER A 14 8.96 8.48 -9.27
N LEU A 15 8.04 7.58 -8.93
CA LEU A 15 7.46 6.62 -9.85
C LEU A 15 6.46 7.27 -10.80
N GLU A 16 5.59 8.15 -10.30
CA GLU A 16 4.65 8.94 -11.14
C GLU A 16 5.37 9.85 -12.14
N HIS A 17 6.55 10.35 -11.78
CA HIS A 17 7.32 11.31 -12.60
C HIS A 17 8.44 10.67 -13.44
N SER A 18 8.58 9.34 -13.43
CA SER A 18 9.67 8.65 -14.14
C SER A 18 9.38 8.51 -15.65
N GLY A 19 10.13 9.24 -16.48
CA GLY A 19 10.08 9.13 -17.93
C GLY A 19 10.47 7.73 -18.47
N ASN A 20 9.88 7.36 -19.62
CA ASN A 20 9.84 6.01 -20.20
C ASN A 20 11.16 5.22 -20.18
N MET A 21 12.32 5.84 -20.42
CA MET A 21 13.61 5.12 -20.43
C MET A 21 14.19 4.85 -19.04
N ARG A 22 14.12 5.82 -18.10
CA ARG A 22 14.63 5.62 -16.73
C ARG A 22 13.77 4.61 -15.98
N GLY A 23 12.46 4.62 -16.22
CA GLY A 23 11.53 3.64 -15.68
C GLY A 23 11.86 2.20 -16.10
N LEU A 24 12.24 1.98 -17.37
CA LEU A 24 12.62 0.65 -17.86
C LEU A 24 13.91 0.10 -17.22
N VAL A 25 14.93 0.94 -17.07
CA VAL A 25 16.20 0.52 -16.42
C VAL A 25 15.98 0.22 -14.93
N ALA A 26 15.22 1.05 -14.23
CA ALA A 26 14.87 0.82 -12.83
C ALA A 26 14.04 -0.46 -12.66
N ALA A 27 13.06 -0.69 -13.55
CA ALA A 27 12.25 -1.90 -13.57
C ALA A 27 13.09 -3.17 -13.75
N ALA A 28 14.05 -3.17 -14.68
CA ALA A 28 14.92 -4.33 -14.91
C ALA A 28 15.80 -4.65 -13.70
N ARG A 29 16.38 -3.62 -13.04
CA ARG A 29 17.15 -3.79 -11.81
C ARG A 29 16.30 -4.35 -10.66
N ASN A 30 15.08 -3.85 -10.49
CA ASN A 30 14.17 -4.30 -9.44
C ASN A 30 13.64 -5.72 -9.70
N ALA A 31 13.33 -6.06 -10.95
CA ALA A 31 12.95 -7.42 -11.35
C ALA A 31 14.06 -8.43 -11.01
N SER A 32 15.33 -8.07 -11.21
CA SER A 32 16.47 -8.92 -10.83
C SER A 32 16.56 -9.14 -9.31
N LYS A 33 16.38 -8.08 -8.51
CA LYS A 33 16.32 -8.17 -7.04
C LYS A 33 15.15 -9.03 -6.56
N PHE A 34 13.95 -8.83 -7.12
CA PHE A 34 12.77 -9.60 -6.79
C PHE A 34 12.94 -11.09 -7.13
N LYS A 35 13.55 -11.40 -8.28
CA LYS A 35 13.93 -12.77 -8.65
C LYS A 35 14.91 -13.39 -7.65
N ALA A 36 15.90 -12.64 -7.19
CA ALA A 36 16.85 -13.10 -6.19
C ALA A 36 16.20 -13.38 -4.82
N MET A 37 15.24 -12.54 -4.40
CA MET A 37 14.53 -12.71 -3.13
C MET A 37 13.48 -13.83 -3.15
N THR A 38 12.80 -14.04 -4.28
CA THR A 38 11.69 -15.00 -4.40
C THR A 38 12.12 -16.37 -4.93
N GLY A 39 13.34 -16.48 -5.49
CA GLY A 39 13.82 -17.70 -6.11
C GLY A 39 13.11 -18.09 -7.43
N MET A 40 12.25 -17.22 -7.95
CA MET A 40 11.47 -17.51 -9.16
C MET A 40 12.33 -17.62 -10.43
N LYS A 41 11.83 -18.36 -11.43
CA LYS A 41 12.40 -18.40 -12.77
C LYS A 41 11.99 -17.14 -13.54
N TRP A 42 12.89 -16.61 -14.38
CA TRP A 42 12.59 -15.47 -15.25
C TRP A 42 11.39 -15.71 -16.16
N SER A 43 11.19 -16.95 -16.62
CA SER A 43 10.03 -17.34 -17.42
C SER A 43 8.71 -17.17 -16.66
N THR A 44 8.68 -17.50 -15.37
CA THR A 44 7.52 -17.30 -14.51
C THR A 44 7.24 -15.82 -14.32
N LEU A 45 8.28 -15.02 -14.04
CA LEU A 45 8.15 -13.56 -13.87
C LEU A 45 7.55 -12.87 -15.11
N VAL A 46 8.02 -13.26 -16.31
CA VAL A 46 7.53 -12.71 -17.58
C VAL A 46 6.11 -13.19 -17.87
N LYS A 47 5.81 -14.47 -17.63
CA LYS A 47 4.46 -15.04 -17.83
C LYS A 47 3.44 -14.40 -16.89
N ASP A 48 3.80 -14.16 -15.64
CA ASP A 48 2.95 -13.49 -14.65
C ASP A 48 2.72 -12.03 -15.04
N GLY A 49 3.77 -11.30 -15.46
CA GLY A 49 3.65 -9.94 -15.97
C GLY A 49 2.74 -9.83 -17.21
N LEU A 50 2.86 -10.77 -18.16
CA LEU A 50 1.98 -10.86 -19.33
C LEU A 50 0.52 -11.17 -18.95
N THR A 51 0.33 -12.03 -17.95
CA THR A 51 -1.01 -12.40 -17.46
C THR A 51 -1.65 -11.20 -16.75
N MET A 52 -0.89 -10.48 -15.91
CA MET A 52 -1.32 -9.24 -15.26
C MET A 52 -1.69 -8.15 -16.26
N LYS A 53 -0.95 -8.02 -17.37
CA LYS A 53 -1.26 -7.08 -18.47
C LYS A 53 -2.56 -7.44 -19.18
N LYS A 54 -2.80 -8.73 -19.43
CA LYS A 54 -4.03 -9.20 -20.07
C LYS A 54 -5.26 -9.01 -19.18
N SER A 55 -5.10 -9.08 -17.86
CA SER A 55 -6.20 -9.00 -16.90
C SER A 55 -6.46 -7.59 -16.36
N SER A 56 -5.77 -6.55 -16.85
CA SER A 56 -5.85 -5.21 -16.27
C SER A 56 -5.72 -4.11 -17.32
N ASP A 57 -6.59 -3.10 -17.28
CA ASP A 57 -6.45 -1.82 -18.03
C ASP A 57 -5.27 -0.95 -17.52
N ARG A 58 -4.31 -1.58 -16.84
CA ARG A 58 -3.20 -0.92 -16.17
C ARG A 58 -2.01 -0.77 -17.12
N THR A 59 -1.35 0.38 -17.06
CA THR A 59 -0.14 0.63 -17.86
C THR A 59 0.99 -0.32 -17.42
N TRP A 60 1.95 -0.58 -18.30
CA TRP A 60 3.14 -1.38 -17.95
C TRP A 60 3.86 -0.85 -16.70
N GLN A 61 3.81 0.46 -16.44
CA GLN A 61 4.31 1.10 -15.22
C GLN A 61 3.55 0.60 -13.98
N GLN A 62 2.22 0.52 -14.03
CA GLN A 62 1.39 0.03 -12.93
C GLN A 62 1.57 -1.48 -12.68
N ILE A 63 1.91 -2.27 -13.71
CA ILE A 63 2.24 -3.70 -13.58
C ILE A 63 3.61 -3.88 -12.91
N ILE A 64 4.61 -3.11 -13.33
CA ILE A 64 5.94 -3.09 -12.71
C ILE A 64 5.86 -2.63 -11.25
N MET A 65 5.01 -1.65 -10.95
CA MET A 65 4.72 -1.25 -9.56
C MET A 65 4.09 -2.40 -8.77
N ALA A 66 3.08 -3.06 -9.34
CA ALA A 66 2.37 -4.16 -8.68
C ALA A 66 3.27 -5.36 -8.35
N ALA A 67 4.25 -5.68 -9.21
CA ALA A 67 5.22 -6.76 -8.96
C ALA A 67 6.18 -6.43 -7.79
N ASN A 68 6.48 -5.15 -7.54
CA ASN A 68 7.33 -4.72 -6.45
C ASN A 68 6.55 -4.50 -5.13
N THR A 69 5.21 -4.46 -5.16
CA THR A 69 4.37 -4.17 -3.99
C THR A 69 4.65 -5.04 -2.77
N PRO A 70 4.85 -6.38 -2.86
CA PRO A 70 5.15 -7.19 -1.68
C PRO A 70 6.48 -6.81 -1.01
N MET A 71 7.49 -6.45 -1.82
CA MET A 71 8.80 -6.03 -1.33
C MET A 71 8.72 -4.63 -0.69
N LEU A 72 7.97 -3.71 -1.32
CA LEU A 72 7.75 -2.36 -0.82
C LEU A 72 6.91 -2.35 0.47
N LEU A 73 5.93 -3.26 0.58
CA LEU A 73 5.18 -3.48 1.81
C LEU A 73 6.06 -4.04 2.92
N LYS A 74 6.92 -5.02 2.63
CA LYS A 74 7.88 -5.55 3.62
C LYS A 74 8.86 -4.47 4.09
N ALA A 75 9.42 -3.70 3.17
CA ALA A 75 10.35 -2.62 3.49
C ALA A 75 9.71 -1.57 4.41
N GLY A 76 8.46 -1.17 4.12
CA GLY A 76 7.74 -0.18 4.92
C GLY A 76 7.21 -0.72 6.26
N LEU A 77 6.51 -1.86 6.24
CA LEU A 77 5.73 -2.36 7.39
C LEU A 77 6.51 -3.31 8.31
N VAL A 78 7.53 -4.01 7.80
CA VAL A 78 8.31 -4.99 8.57
C VAL A 78 9.68 -4.43 8.90
N GLU A 79 10.37 -3.84 7.93
CA GLU A 79 11.72 -3.32 8.11
C GLU A 79 11.73 -1.86 8.62
N GLY A 80 10.55 -1.25 8.79
CA GLY A 80 10.38 0.09 9.36
C GLY A 80 10.92 1.22 8.47
N ASN A 81 11.20 0.95 7.20
CA ASN A 81 11.74 1.94 6.28
C ASN A 81 10.59 2.77 5.67
N THR A 82 10.24 3.85 6.35
CA THR A 82 9.21 4.82 5.95
C THR A 82 9.49 5.48 4.59
N HIS A 83 10.74 5.47 4.12
CA HIS A 83 11.15 6.04 2.83
C HIS A 83 11.13 5.03 1.68
N ALA A 84 11.08 3.72 1.97
CA ALA A 84 11.14 2.67 0.95
C ALA A 84 9.78 2.08 0.58
N GLY A 85 8.69 2.60 1.14
CA GLY A 85 7.42 1.88 1.20
C GLY A 85 6.27 2.49 0.39
N VAL A 86 5.52 1.58 -0.24
CA VAL A 86 4.09 1.77 -0.48
C VAL A 86 3.38 1.37 0.81
N LEU A 87 2.99 2.35 1.62
CA LEU A 87 2.26 2.12 2.86
C LEU A 87 0.76 2.18 2.55
N ALA A 88 0.10 1.02 2.60
CA ALA A 88 -1.34 0.95 2.39
C ALA A 88 -2.05 1.57 3.60
N SER A 89 -2.84 2.63 3.37
CA SER A 89 -3.52 3.36 4.42
C SER A 89 -4.85 3.96 3.94
N GLY A 90 -5.77 4.16 4.88
CA GLY A 90 -6.99 4.94 4.66
C GLY A 90 -6.78 6.42 5.03
N GLN A 91 -7.68 7.30 4.57
CA GLN A 91 -7.65 8.73 4.94
C GLN A 91 -7.76 8.96 6.46
N VAL A 92 -8.37 8.02 7.18
CA VAL A 92 -8.52 8.05 8.65
C VAL A 92 -7.17 8.17 9.37
N VAL A 93 -6.06 7.75 8.75
CA VAL A 93 -4.72 7.84 9.37
C VAL A 93 -4.33 9.28 9.74
N GLY A 94 -4.82 10.28 9.00
CA GLY A 94 -4.56 11.69 9.31
C GLY A 94 -5.30 12.22 10.54
N LEU A 95 -6.22 11.42 11.11
CA LEU A 95 -6.95 11.74 12.35
C LEU A 95 -6.35 11.01 13.56
N LEU A 96 -5.38 10.11 13.35
CA LEU A 96 -4.78 9.33 14.43
C LEU A 96 -3.57 10.07 15.00
N ASP A 97 -3.62 10.40 16.28
CA ASP A 97 -2.57 11.15 17.00
C ASP A 97 -1.93 10.35 18.15
N ASN A 98 -2.42 9.14 18.40
CA ASN A 98 -2.00 8.28 19.49
C ASN A 98 -1.90 6.81 19.06
N LEU A 99 -1.32 5.97 19.94
CA LEU A 99 -1.12 4.54 19.71
C LEU A 99 -1.54 3.73 20.95
N PRO A 100 -2.85 3.63 21.23
CA PRO A 100 -3.35 2.87 22.38
C PRO A 100 -3.15 1.37 22.22
N THR A 101 -3.27 0.62 23.32
CA THR A 101 -3.41 -0.84 23.23
C THR A 101 -4.72 -1.20 22.50
N CYS A 102 -4.79 -2.39 21.92
CA CYS A 102 -6.03 -2.84 21.26
C CYS A 102 -7.23 -2.82 22.22
N LYS A 103 -7.02 -3.13 23.50
CA LYS A 103 -8.06 -3.10 24.52
C LYS A 103 -8.58 -1.67 24.72
N ASP A 104 -7.68 -0.72 24.97
CA ASP A 104 -8.07 0.67 25.25
C ASP A 104 -8.74 1.32 24.03
N LEU A 105 -8.27 0.98 22.81
CA LEU A 105 -8.91 1.41 21.57
C LEU A 105 -10.35 0.93 21.47
N ILE A 106 -10.60 -0.35 21.70
CA ILE A 106 -11.94 -0.92 21.62
C ILE A 106 -12.85 -0.31 22.71
N ASP A 107 -12.36 -0.24 23.94
CA ASP A 107 -13.13 0.28 25.08
C ASP A 107 -13.53 1.74 24.85
N SER A 108 -12.60 2.58 24.36
CA SER A 108 -12.88 3.98 24.04
C SER A 108 -13.90 4.14 22.91
N ILE A 109 -13.77 3.38 21.81
CA ILE A 109 -14.73 3.41 20.70
C ILE A 109 -16.14 3.04 21.19
N VAL A 110 -16.27 1.99 21.99
CA VAL A 110 -17.56 1.55 22.53
C VAL A 110 -18.15 2.61 23.46
N ALA A 111 -17.34 3.17 24.37
CA ALA A 111 -17.78 4.21 25.28
C ALA A 111 -18.27 5.47 24.54
N ASP A 112 -17.55 5.90 23.50
CA ASP A 112 -17.94 7.07 22.70
C ASP A 112 -19.18 6.82 21.85
N ALA A 113 -19.35 5.59 21.33
CA ALA A 113 -20.57 5.20 20.65
C ALA A 113 -21.79 5.27 21.57
N ILE A 114 -21.69 4.76 22.80
CA ILE A 114 -22.76 4.83 23.82
C ILE A 114 -23.12 6.28 24.11
N LYS A 115 -22.11 7.13 24.44
CA LYS A 115 -22.34 8.56 24.69
C LYS A 115 -23.06 9.24 23.51
N ARG A 116 -22.69 8.89 22.28
CA ARG A 116 -23.31 9.47 21.08
C ARG A 116 -24.75 9.03 20.89
N ILE A 117 -25.05 7.75 21.16
CA ILE A 117 -26.42 7.22 21.13
C ILE A 117 -27.28 7.92 22.17
N ASP A 118 -26.80 8.02 23.41
CA ASP A 118 -27.53 8.68 24.51
C ASP A 118 -27.81 10.15 24.20
N ALA A 119 -26.81 10.88 23.68
CA ALA A 119 -26.98 12.28 23.28
C ALA A 119 -28.01 12.46 22.16
N LEU A 120 -28.03 11.55 21.18
CA LEU A 120 -29.04 11.57 20.10
C LEU A 120 -30.43 11.16 20.61
N GLY A 121 -30.50 10.23 21.57
CA GLY A 121 -31.74 9.83 22.23
C GLY A 121 -32.37 10.98 23.01
N ALA A 122 -31.56 11.76 23.73
CA ALA A 122 -32.01 12.93 24.48
C ALA A 122 -32.57 14.06 23.60
N LEU A 123 -32.17 14.15 22.32
CA LEU A 123 -32.72 15.10 21.36
C LEU A 123 -34.07 14.66 20.77
N ARG A 124 -34.46 13.39 20.94
CA ARG A 124 -35.73 12.84 20.44
C ARG A 124 -36.83 12.80 21.51
N ALA A 125 -36.48 12.97 22.78
CA ALA A 125 -37.41 13.06 23.91
C ALA A 125 -37.93 14.50 24.04
#